data_AF-A0A1Q2KVZ1-F1
#
_entry.id   AF-A0A1Q2KVZ1-F1
#
_cell.length_a   1.000
_cell.length_b   1.000
_cell.length_c   1.000
_cell.angle_alpha   90.00
_cell.angle_beta   90.00
_cell.angle_gamma   90.00
#
_symmetry.space_group_name_H-M   'P 1'
#
loop_
_entity.id
_entity.type
_entity.pdbx_description
1 polymer ?
#
loop_
_entity_poly.entity_id
_entity_poly.type
_entity_poly.pdbx_seq_one_letter_code
_entity_poly.pdbx_strand_id
1 'polypeptide(L)'
;MEQLIKELRLTVGGNGDVSIIHEARWHLPISSYEVSFGRVKRFKMDVLMKMLLFAFQETDIHRAATLADMLLVEELFIRDLIDKMQRTGLIHLEKKGYKLTAKGIDYLEKGIFEEDMEAEQTLILYSTVHDMYFLSEDNRIPEGGGKLPPYRYVAEENIDRAQVVELLSNEGFNSEEEGFQILVTEVTDHEELEAEFIPCIEFQLYDQKQDLFFARVWNTMTSHWDEVLEKQIEEHEVVKWREEMEEKKLET
;
A
#
# COMPACT_ATOMS: atom_id res chain seq x y z
N MET A 1 -22.78 19.87 -3.46
CA MET A 1 -22.91 19.65 -1.99
C MET A 1 -24.35 19.72 -1.49
N GLU A 2 -25.07 20.85 -1.58
CA GLU A 2 -26.41 20.93 -0.97
C GLU A 2 -27.45 19.96 -1.53
N GLN A 3 -27.42 19.70 -2.85
CA GLN A 3 -28.32 18.75 -3.48
C GLN A 3 -28.07 17.31 -2.98
N LEU A 4 -26.80 16.89 -2.92
CA LEU A 4 -26.40 15.61 -2.36
C LEU A 4 -26.93 15.43 -0.93
N ILE A 5 -26.81 16.45 -0.08
CA ILE A 5 -27.31 16.38 1.30
C ILE A 5 -28.81 16.18 1.35
N LYS A 6 -29.58 16.86 0.48
CA LYS A 6 -31.03 16.65 0.39
C LYS A 6 -31.37 15.22 -0.02
N GLU A 7 -30.66 14.67 -1.00
CA GLU A 7 -30.83 13.29 -1.46
C GLU A 7 -30.49 12.26 -0.38
N LEU A 8 -29.35 12.44 0.32
CA LEU A 8 -28.95 11.60 1.43
C LEU A 8 -29.93 11.68 2.60
N ARG A 9 -30.41 12.89 2.94
CA ARG A 9 -31.41 13.11 3.99
C ARG A 9 -32.71 12.35 3.71
N LEU A 10 -33.19 12.36 2.46
CA LEU A 10 -34.37 11.59 2.05
C LEU A 10 -34.13 10.08 2.15
N THR A 11 -32.89 9.65 1.88
CA THR A 11 -32.51 8.24 1.95
C THR A 11 -32.49 7.72 3.39
N VAL A 12 -31.87 8.46 4.32
CA VAL A 12 -31.79 8.06 5.74
C VAL A 12 -33.11 8.28 6.50
N GLY A 13 -33.86 9.33 6.16
CA GLY A 13 -35.15 9.65 6.78
C GLY A 13 -36.36 9.00 6.10
N GLY A 14 -36.17 8.16 5.08
CA GLY A 14 -37.25 7.51 4.34
C GLY A 14 -38.01 6.44 5.13
N ASN A 15 -37.44 5.97 6.24
CA ASN A 15 -38.11 5.05 7.17
C ASN A 15 -38.88 5.87 8.23
N GLY A 16 -40.20 5.72 8.28
CA GLY A 16 -41.06 6.50 9.18
C GLY A 16 -40.79 6.30 10.67
N ASP A 17 -40.10 5.22 11.05
CA ASP A 17 -39.70 4.93 12.42
C ASP A 17 -38.34 5.55 12.80
N VAL A 18 -37.59 6.11 11.83
CA VAL A 18 -36.25 6.68 12.02
C VAL A 18 -36.31 8.20 11.93
N SER A 19 -35.74 8.87 12.93
CA SER A 19 -35.66 10.34 13.00
C SER A 19 -34.22 10.82 12.98
N ILE A 20 -33.97 11.92 12.26
CA ILE A 20 -32.67 12.59 12.24
C ILE A 20 -32.59 13.55 13.42
N ILE A 21 -31.66 13.31 14.34
CA ILE A 21 -31.46 14.13 15.54
C ILE A 21 -30.46 15.24 15.26
N HIS A 22 -29.40 14.93 14.51
CA HIS A 22 -28.34 15.87 14.20
C HIS A 22 -27.76 15.65 12.81
N GLU A 23 -27.28 16.72 12.19
CA GLU A 23 -26.53 16.70 10.93
C GLU A 23 -25.23 17.48 11.15
N ALA A 24 -24.10 16.87 10.82
CA ALA A 24 -22.79 17.49 10.91
C ALA A 24 -22.03 17.36 9.58
N ARG A 25 -21.07 18.27 9.39
CA ARG A 25 -20.14 18.27 8.25
C ARG A 25 -18.74 18.52 8.76
N TRP A 26 -17.81 17.70 8.31
CA TRP A 26 -16.42 17.75 8.72
C TRP A 26 -15.52 17.22 7.60
N HIS A 27 -14.22 17.43 7.73
CA HIS A 27 -13.23 16.88 6.80
C HIS A 27 -12.48 15.72 7.44
N LEU A 28 -12.38 14.59 6.74
CA LEU A 28 -11.45 13.53 7.06
C LEU A 28 -10.06 13.93 6.52
N PRO A 29 -9.04 14.15 7.38
CA PRO A 29 -7.68 14.31 6.90
C PRO A 29 -7.16 12.97 6.38
N ILE A 30 -6.53 13.02 5.21
CA ILE A 30 -5.90 11.91 4.51
C ILE A 30 -4.46 12.34 4.23
N SER A 31 -3.50 11.57 4.69
CA SER A 31 -2.08 11.89 4.52
C SER A 31 -1.67 11.53 3.11
N SER A 32 -0.93 12.43 2.46
CA SER A 32 -0.41 12.21 1.11
C SER A 32 1.10 12.02 1.19
N TYR A 33 1.61 11.00 0.49
CA TYR A 33 3.04 10.71 0.47
C TYR A 33 3.52 10.53 -0.98
N GLU A 34 4.64 11.16 -1.29
CA GLU A 34 5.45 10.77 -2.44
C GLU A 34 6.39 9.64 -2.01
N VAL A 35 6.25 8.48 -2.64
CA VAL A 35 6.99 7.27 -2.27
C VAL A 35 7.93 6.87 -3.38
N SER A 36 9.20 6.70 -3.04
CA SER A 36 10.22 6.12 -3.92
C SER A 36 10.36 4.64 -3.63
N PHE A 37 10.35 3.80 -4.67
CA PHE A 37 10.42 2.35 -4.52
C PHE A 37 11.33 1.69 -5.57
N GLY A 38 11.94 0.58 -5.16
CA GLY A 38 12.81 -0.24 -6.00
C GLY A 38 12.06 -1.40 -6.65
N ARG A 39 12.42 -1.70 -7.91
CA ARG A 39 11.93 -2.89 -8.62
C ARG A 39 13.08 -3.75 -9.10
N VAL A 40 12.78 -5.03 -9.30
CA VAL A 40 13.71 -5.99 -9.92
C VAL A 40 13.04 -6.74 -11.06
N LYS A 41 13.83 -7.09 -12.07
CA LYS A 41 13.47 -8.09 -13.07
C LYS A 41 13.94 -9.45 -12.61
N ARG A 42 13.01 -10.35 -12.29
CA ARG A 42 13.25 -11.73 -11.91
C ARG A 42 13.14 -12.65 -13.12
N PHE A 43 14.27 -13.23 -13.51
CA PHE A 43 14.39 -14.22 -14.58
C PHE A 43 14.45 -15.63 -14.00
N LYS A 44 14.04 -16.61 -14.81
CA LYS A 44 14.41 -18.00 -14.57
C LYS A 44 15.86 -18.21 -15.00
N MET A 45 16.70 -18.75 -14.12
CA MET A 45 18.08 -19.04 -14.48
C MET A 45 18.15 -20.05 -15.62
N ASP A 46 19.00 -19.75 -16.61
CA ASP A 46 19.38 -20.71 -17.63
C ASP A 46 20.26 -21.84 -17.05
N VAL A 47 20.38 -22.93 -17.82
CA VAL A 47 21.11 -24.12 -17.39
C VAL A 47 22.60 -23.80 -17.15
N LEU A 48 23.18 -22.93 -17.97
CA LEU A 48 24.60 -22.64 -17.90
C LEU A 48 24.93 -21.86 -16.63
N MET A 49 24.18 -20.79 -16.32
CA MET A 49 24.34 -20.02 -15.10
C MET A 49 24.21 -20.92 -13.86
N LYS A 50 23.25 -21.85 -13.84
CA LYS A 50 23.15 -22.85 -12.76
C LYS A 50 24.40 -23.71 -12.68
N MET A 51 24.89 -24.24 -13.81
CA MET A 51 26.11 -25.04 -13.84
C MET A 51 27.33 -24.28 -13.31
N LEU A 52 27.47 -22.99 -13.64
CA LEU A 52 28.56 -22.17 -13.11
C LEU A 52 28.44 -22.00 -11.59
N LEU A 53 27.25 -21.65 -11.08
CA LEU A 53 27.02 -21.48 -9.64
C LEU A 53 27.26 -22.78 -8.86
N PHE A 54 26.80 -23.92 -9.40
CA PHE A 54 27.12 -25.24 -8.85
C PHE A 54 28.62 -25.52 -8.85
N ALA A 55 29.33 -25.20 -9.93
CA ALA A 55 30.77 -25.40 -10.01
C ALA A 55 31.53 -24.58 -8.96
N PHE A 56 31.11 -23.33 -8.70
CA PHE A 56 31.67 -22.49 -7.63
C PHE A 56 31.35 -23.00 -6.23
N GLN A 57 30.20 -23.67 -6.05
CA GLN A 57 29.84 -24.30 -4.79
C GLN A 57 30.73 -25.51 -4.49
N GLU A 58 30.88 -26.40 -5.47
CA GLU A 58 31.47 -27.73 -5.27
C GLU A 58 32.99 -27.77 -5.48
N THR A 59 33.57 -26.78 -6.18
CA THR A 59 34.99 -26.79 -6.54
C THR A 59 35.69 -25.45 -6.31
N ASP A 60 37.02 -25.49 -6.21
CA ASP A 60 37.87 -24.31 -6.03
C ASP A 60 38.34 -23.82 -7.42
N ILE A 61 37.59 -22.90 -8.01
CA ILE A 61 37.82 -22.37 -9.37
C ILE A 61 38.35 -20.94 -9.31
N HIS A 62 39.51 -20.70 -9.92
CA HIS A 62 40.15 -19.38 -9.95
C HIS A 62 40.07 -18.66 -11.29
N ARG A 63 39.76 -19.37 -12.39
CA ARG A 63 39.86 -18.83 -13.74
C ARG A 63 38.71 -19.29 -14.62
N ALA A 64 38.23 -18.36 -15.46
CA ALA A 64 37.21 -18.63 -16.47
C ALA A 64 37.59 -19.78 -17.41
N ALA A 65 38.87 -19.89 -17.80
CA ALA A 65 39.38 -20.97 -18.66
C ALA A 65 39.06 -22.37 -18.11
N THR A 66 39.16 -22.58 -16.79
CA THR A 66 38.85 -23.87 -16.16
C THR A 66 37.38 -24.25 -16.34
N LEU A 67 36.48 -23.27 -16.23
CA LEU A 67 35.04 -23.47 -16.47
C LEU A 67 34.71 -23.64 -17.95
N ALA A 68 35.37 -22.88 -18.81
CA ALA A 68 35.24 -22.98 -20.26
C ALA A 68 35.56 -24.41 -20.73
N ASP A 69 36.66 -24.98 -20.24
CA ASP A 69 37.05 -26.35 -20.54
C ASP A 69 36.08 -27.39 -19.95
N MET A 70 35.62 -27.19 -18.70
CA MET A 70 34.68 -28.11 -18.03
C MET A 70 33.29 -28.13 -18.68
N LEU A 71 32.82 -26.97 -19.13
CA LEU A 71 31.47 -26.79 -19.68
C LEU A 71 31.45 -26.88 -21.21
N LEU A 72 32.62 -26.94 -21.86
CA LEU A 72 32.81 -26.93 -23.32
C LEU A 72 32.19 -25.67 -23.96
N VAL A 73 32.45 -24.51 -23.36
CA VAL A 73 31.92 -23.20 -23.77
C VAL A 73 33.08 -22.21 -23.96
N GLU A 74 32.90 -21.18 -24.79
CA GLU A 74 33.92 -20.16 -25.03
C GLU A 74 34.30 -19.39 -23.74
N GLU A 75 35.60 -19.20 -23.51
CA GLU A 75 36.11 -18.54 -22.28
C GLU A 75 35.59 -17.11 -22.14
N LEU A 76 35.49 -16.35 -23.23
CA LEU A 76 35.00 -14.97 -23.20
C LEU A 76 33.58 -14.90 -22.63
N PHE A 77 32.72 -15.83 -23.05
CA PHE A 77 31.35 -15.90 -22.56
C PHE A 77 31.27 -16.26 -21.07
N ILE A 78 32.09 -17.21 -20.63
CA ILE A 78 32.19 -17.54 -19.19
C ILE A 78 32.68 -16.34 -18.37
N ARG A 79 33.63 -15.57 -18.90
CA ARG A 79 34.13 -14.36 -18.24
C ARG A 79 33.04 -13.31 -18.09
N ASP A 80 32.26 -13.07 -19.14
CA ASP A 80 31.14 -12.13 -19.09
C ASP A 80 30.09 -12.53 -18.05
N LEU A 81 29.79 -13.83 -17.94
CA LEU A 81 28.89 -14.37 -16.91
C LEU A 81 29.45 -14.22 -15.49
N ILE A 82 30.74 -14.49 -15.30
CA ILE A 82 31.42 -14.28 -14.00
C ILE A 82 31.35 -12.82 -13.60
N ASP A 83 31.68 -11.90 -14.51
CA ASP A 83 31.63 -10.47 -14.26
C ASP A 83 30.20 -10.02 -13.90
N LYS A 84 29.18 -10.55 -14.60
CA LYS A 84 27.77 -10.30 -14.29
C LYS A 84 27.39 -10.81 -12.90
N MET A 85 27.79 -12.03 -12.54
CA MET A 85 27.50 -12.63 -11.23
C MET A 85 28.23 -11.93 -10.08
N GLN A 86 29.43 -11.39 -10.33
CA GLN A 86 30.13 -10.56 -9.34
C GLN A 86 29.45 -9.21 -9.15
N ARG A 87 29.06 -8.53 -10.23
CA ARG A 87 28.37 -7.23 -10.15
C ARG A 87 27.02 -7.34 -9.43
N THR A 88 26.30 -8.44 -9.64
CA THR A 88 25.01 -8.70 -8.97
C THR A 88 25.15 -9.33 -7.58
N GLY A 89 26.39 -9.56 -7.13
CA GLY A 89 26.71 -10.03 -5.79
C GLY A 89 26.36 -11.50 -5.55
N LEU A 90 26.23 -12.33 -6.59
CA LEU A 90 25.97 -13.77 -6.45
C LEU A 90 27.24 -14.54 -6.10
N ILE A 91 28.39 -14.08 -6.57
CA ILE A 91 29.68 -14.66 -6.28
C ILE A 91 30.68 -13.58 -5.89
N HIS A 92 31.69 -13.96 -5.11
CA HIS A 92 32.87 -13.14 -4.82
C HIS A 92 34.14 -13.97 -4.97
N LEU A 93 35.27 -13.29 -5.16
CA LEU A 93 36.56 -13.94 -5.28
C LEU A 93 37.23 -14.04 -3.91
N GLU A 94 37.52 -15.27 -3.46
CA GLU A 94 38.32 -15.55 -2.28
C GLU A 94 39.71 -16.09 -2.63
N LYS A 95 40.55 -16.32 -1.62
CA LYS A 95 41.88 -16.95 -1.79
C LYS A 95 41.81 -18.31 -2.49
N LYS A 96 40.74 -19.06 -2.26
CA LYS A 96 40.50 -20.40 -2.83
C LYS A 96 39.75 -20.38 -4.18
N GLY A 97 39.46 -19.20 -4.72
CA GLY A 97 38.71 -19.05 -5.96
C GLY A 97 37.36 -18.39 -5.73
N TYR A 98 36.51 -18.41 -6.75
CA TYR A 98 35.16 -17.87 -6.68
C TYR A 98 34.28 -18.71 -5.75
N LYS A 99 33.49 -18.03 -4.91
CA LYS A 99 32.51 -18.65 -4.00
C LYS A 99 31.17 -17.93 -4.08
N LEU A 100 30.11 -18.68 -3.81
CA LEU A 100 28.76 -18.14 -3.71
C LEU A 100 28.63 -17.26 -2.47
N THR A 101 27.89 -16.17 -2.61
CA THR A 101 27.38 -15.39 -1.48
C THR A 101 26.09 -16.03 -0.95
N ALA A 102 25.56 -15.53 0.18
CA ALA A 102 24.24 -15.94 0.65
C ALA A 102 23.13 -15.70 -0.40
N LYS A 103 23.21 -14.59 -1.13
CA LYS A 103 22.33 -14.27 -2.26
C LYS A 103 22.48 -15.28 -3.39
N GLY A 104 23.72 -15.66 -3.73
CA GLY A 104 24.01 -16.66 -4.75
C GLY A 104 23.43 -18.04 -4.43
N ILE A 105 23.53 -18.48 -3.17
CA ILE A 105 22.94 -19.75 -2.71
C ILE A 105 21.41 -19.70 -2.82
N ASP A 106 20.78 -18.67 -2.28
CA ASP A 106 19.31 -18.52 -2.32
C ASP A 106 18.77 -18.50 -3.76
N TYR A 107 19.44 -17.78 -4.66
CA TYR A 107 19.05 -17.70 -6.07
C TYR A 107 19.26 -19.03 -6.80
N LEU A 108 20.33 -19.76 -6.51
CA LEU A 108 20.58 -21.08 -7.08
C LEU A 108 19.50 -22.08 -6.65
N GLU A 109 19.15 -22.09 -5.36
CA GLU A 109 18.11 -22.97 -4.79
C GLU A 109 16.72 -22.68 -5.40
N LYS A 110 16.37 -21.40 -5.51
CA LYS A 110 15.11 -20.95 -6.15
C LYS A 110 15.15 -21.07 -7.68
N GLY A 111 16.34 -21.17 -8.27
CA GLY A 111 16.56 -21.21 -9.71
C GLY A 111 16.18 -19.91 -10.43
N ILE A 112 16.33 -18.77 -9.76
CA ILE A 112 15.97 -17.43 -10.25
C ILE A 112 17.18 -16.51 -10.27
N PHE A 113 17.10 -15.45 -11.06
CA PHE A 113 18.11 -14.40 -11.14
C PHE A 113 17.42 -13.04 -11.17
N GLU A 114 17.91 -12.04 -10.44
CA GLU A 114 17.29 -10.72 -10.37
C GLU A 114 18.24 -9.62 -10.87
N GLU A 115 17.70 -8.67 -11.63
CA GLU A 115 18.37 -7.45 -12.04
C GLU A 115 17.64 -6.24 -11.48
N ASP A 116 18.36 -5.37 -10.77
CA ASP A 116 17.81 -4.13 -10.23
C ASP A 116 17.37 -3.20 -11.36
N MET A 117 16.22 -2.56 -11.18
CA MET A 117 15.69 -1.52 -12.06
C MET A 117 15.91 -0.14 -11.46
N GLU A 118 15.77 0.89 -12.28
CA GLU A 118 15.73 2.26 -11.78
C GLU A 118 14.56 2.44 -10.80
N ALA A 119 14.83 3.16 -9.73
CA ALA A 119 13.81 3.49 -8.74
C ALA A 119 12.72 4.34 -9.39
N GLU A 120 11.47 4.08 -9.01
CA GLU A 120 10.31 4.84 -9.43
C GLU A 120 9.70 5.60 -8.27
N GLN A 121 8.89 6.60 -8.60
CA GLN A 121 8.16 7.40 -7.64
C GLN A 121 6.67 7.35 -7.96
N THR A 122 5.84 7.36 -6.92
CA THR A 122 4.40 7.47 -7.06
C THR A 122 3.78 8.17 -5.85
N LEU A 123 2.55 8.65 -6.01
CA LEU A 123 1.78 9.30 -4.95
C LEU A 123 0.81 8.30 -4.34
N ILE A 124 0.85 8.19 -3.01
CA ILE A 124 -0.08 7.37 -2.24
C ILE A 124 -0.83 8.22 -1.22
N LEU A 125 -2.06 7.81 -0.93
CA LEU A 125 -2.91 8.37 0.10
C LEU A 125 -3.04 7.37 1.24
N TYR A 126 -3.06 7.85 2.48
CA TYR A 126 -3.26 7.03 3.68
C TYR A 126 -4.39 7.58 4.54
N SER A 127 -5.34 6.71 4.89
CA SER A 127 -6.38 7.04 5.87
C SER A 127 -6.08 6.37 7.20
N THR A 128 -5.74 7.16 8.22
CA THR A 128 -5.53 6.68 9.60
C THR A 128 -6.74 5.98 10.19
N VAL A 129 -7.94 6.40 9.80
CA VAL A 129 -9.19 5.84 10.32
C VAL A 129 -9.47 4.46 9.73
N HIS A 130 -9.15 4.26 8.46
CA HIS A 130 -9.36 2.98 7.78
C HIS A 130 -8.16 2.04 7.89
N ASP A 131 -6.99 2.58 8.27
CA ASP A 131 -5.70 1.90 8.19
C ASP A 131 -5.45 1.32 6.78
N MET A 132 -5.66 2.16 5.76
CA MET A 132 -5.59 1.74 4.36
C MET A 132 -4.83 2.76 3.51
N TYR A 133 -4.01 2.22 2.61
CA TYR A 133 -3.33 2.97 1.56
C TYR A 133 -4.09 2.85 0.23
N PHE A 134 -4.00 3.91 -0.56
CA PHE A 134 -4.58 3.99 -1.91
C PHE A 134 -3.58 4.66 -2.84
N LEU A 135 -3.56 4.28 -4.11
CA LEU A 135 -2.88 5.11 -5.10
C LEU A 135 -3.66 6.40 -5.31
N SER A 136 -2.93 7.51 -5.36
CA SER A 136 -3.51 8.76 -5.83
C SER A 136 -3.69 8.66 -7.34
N GLU A 137 -4.90 8.35 -7.81
CA GLU A 137 -5.24 8.59 -9.23
C GLU A 137 -5.17 10.10 -9.51
N ASP A 138 -4.46 10.46 -10.57
CA ASP A 138 -4.26 11.84 -11.02
C ASP A 138 -5.54 12.70 -10.89
N ASN A 139 -5.45 13.78 -10.12
CA ASN A 139 -6.41 14.91 -10.07
C ASN A 139 -7.83 14.66 -9.59
N ARG A 140 -8.03 14.06 -8.40
CA ARG A 140 -9.29 14.26 -7.67
C ARG A 140 -9.06 14.84 -6.29
N ILE A 141 -8.41 15.99 -6.24
CA ILE A 141 -8.64 16.95 -5.15
C ILE A 141 -10.04 17.52 -5.42
N PRO A 142 -11.09 17.18 -4.66
CA PRO A 142 -12.30 17.99 -4.71
C PRO A 142 -11.88 19.33 -4.14
N GLU A 143 -11.82 20.38 -4.97
CA GLU A 143 -11.72 21.76 -4.47
C GLU A 143 -12.87 22.00 -3.50
N GLY A 144 -12.56 21.86 -2.22
CA GLY A 144 -13.52 21.86 -1.13
C GLY A 144 -12.99 22.69 0.02
N GLY A 145 -12.29 23.79 -0.28
CA GLY A 145 -11.76 24.78 0.66
C GLY A 145 -12.85 25.54 1.41
N GLY A 146 -13.65 24.83 2.21
CA GLY A 146 -14.48 25.38 3.26
C GLY A 146 -13.79 25.19 4.61
N LYS A 147 -14.01 26.12 5.54
CA LYS A 147 -13.62 25.94 6.96
C LYS A 147 -14.56 24.94 7.66
N LEU A 148 -14.59 23.67 7.24
CA LEU A 148 -15.25 22.63 8.04
C LEU A 148 -14.27 22.13 9.11
N PRO A 149 -14.76 21.75 10.29
CA PRO A 149 -13.91 21.16 11.32
C PRO A 149 -13.29 19.83 10.84
N PRO A 150 -12.07 19.50 11.31
CA PRO A 150 -11.47 18.20 11.03
C PRO A 150 -12.22 17.09 11.79
N TYR A 151 -12.08 15.86 11.30
CA TYR A 151 -12.55 14.66 12.00
C TYR A 151 -11.91 14.56 13.39
N ARG A 152 -12.70 14.14 14.37
CA ARG A 152 -12.41 14.30 15.81
C ARG A 152 -11.68 13.13 16.45
N TYR A 153 -11.50 12.01 15.73
CA TYR A 153 -10.89 10.77 16.24
C TYR A 153 -9.70 10.30 15.39
N VAL A 154 -8.93 11.25 14.86
CA VAL A 154 -7.71 10.96 14.08
C VAL A 154 -6.65 10.35 14.99
N ALA A 155 -6.08 9.22 14.57
CA ALA A 155 -4.97 8.55 15.26
C ALA A 155 -3.61 9.10 14.80
N GLU A 156 -2.54 8.79 15.56
CA GLU A 156 -1.18 9.11 15.14
C GLU A 156 -0.75 8.28 13.92
N GLU A 157 0.00 8.92 13.03
CA GLU A 157 0.40 8.36 11.74
C GLU A 157 1.78 7.71 11.82
N ASN A 158 1.91 6.50 11.28
CA ASN A 158 3.19 5.91 10.92
C ASN A 158 3.04 5.15 9.61
N ILE A 159 3.92 5.46 8.65
CA ILE A 159 3.92 4.76 7.38
C ILE A 159 4.40 3.31 7.56
N ASP A 160 3.56 2.34 7.20
CA ASP A 160 3.95 0.95 7.11
C ASP A 160 4.46 0.63 5.71
N ARG A 161 5.79 0.62 5.56
CA ARG A 161 6.44 0.29 4.29
C ARG A 161 6.03 -1.06 3.73
N ALA A 162 5.70 -2.05 4.56
CA ALA A 162 5.29 -3.37 4.09
C ALA A 162 3.92 -3.32 3.42
N GLN A 163 2.96 -2.61 4.01
CA GLN A 163 1.65 -2.38 3.41
C GLN A 163 1.75 -1.56 2.11
N VAL A 164 2.67 -0.59 2.06
CA VAL A 164 2.90 0.18 0.82
C VAL A 164 3.46 -0.72 -0.30
N VAL A 165 4.41 -1.62 -0.01
CA VAL A 165 4.89 -2.59 -1.00
C VAL A 165 3.77 -3.50 -1.49
N GLU A 166 2.86 -3.92 -0.60
CA GLU A 166 1.69 -4.71 -0.95
C GLU A 166 0.72 -3.95 -1.85
N LEU A 167 0.42 -2.68 -1.53
CA LEU A 167 -0.37 -1.80 -2.39
C LEU A 167 0.24 -1.71 -3.79
N LEU A 168 1.52 -1.33 -3.90
CA LEU A 168 2.19 -1.18 -5.18
C LEU A 168 2.20 -2.50 -5.98
N SER A 169 2.38 -3.62 -5.29
CA SER A 169 2.33 -4.95 -5.91
C SER A 169 0.96 -5.29 -6.51
N ASN A 170 -0.12 -4.92 -5.81
CA ASN A 170 -1.49 -5.21 -6.22
C ASN A 170 -1.99 -4.27 -7.33
N GLU A 171 -1.48 -3.04 -7.37
CA GLU A 171 -1.88 -1.99 -8.32
C GLU A 171 -1.14 -2.08 -9.67
N GLY A 172 -0.48 -3.19 -9.95
CA GLY A 172 0.07 -3.50 -11.27
C GLY A 172 1.49 -2.98 -11.52
N PHE A 173 2.21 -2.53 -10.49
CA PHE A 173 3.66 -2.30 -10.62
C PHE A 173 4.44 -3.62 -10.71
N ASN A 174 3.83 -4.73 -10.32
CA ASN A 174 4.28 -6.07 -10.66
C ASN A 174 3.70 -6.50 -12.01
N SER A 175 4.54 -7.06 -12.87
CA SER A 175 4.12 -7.55 -14.18
C SER A 175 4.84 -8.85 -14.55
N GLU A 176 4.24 -9.62 -15.43
CA GLU A 176 4.89 -10.78 -16.04
C GLU A 176 5.07 -10.50 -17.54
N GLU A 177 6.32 -10.51 -17.98
CA GLU A 177 6.72 -10.36 -19.37
C GLU A 177 7.28 -11.68 -19.90
N GLU A 178 7.42 -11.81 -21.23
CA GLU A 178 8.00 -13.01 -21.84
C GLU A 178 9.45 -13.23 -21.36
N GLY A 179 9.61 -14.11 -20.38
CA GLY A 179 10.91 -14.56 -19.86
C GLY A 179 11.33 -13.95 -18.51
N PHE A 180 10.57 -13.00 -17.95
CA PHE A 180 10.85 -12.44 -16.62
C PHE A 180 9.62 -11.82 -15.94
N GLN A 181 9.70 -11.66 -14.63
CA GLN A 181 8.71 -10.97 -13.81
C GLN A 181 9.30 -9.67 -13.28
N ILE A 182 8.56 -8.56 -13.35
CA ILE A 182 8.90 -7.33 -12.65
C ILE A 182 8.24 -7.37 -11.27
N LEU A 183 9.02 -7.10 -10.23
CA LEU A 183 8.57 -7.14 -8.85
C LEU A 183 9.01 -5.88 -8.10
N VAL A 184 8.07 -5.25 -7.39
CA VAL A 184 8.36 -4.27 -6.35
C VAL A 184 9.03 -5.00 -5.19
N THR A 185 10.12 -4.43 -4.69
CA THR A 185 10.96 -5.08 -3.67
C THR A 185 10.92 -4.34 -2.34
N GLU A 186 11.08 -3.03 -2.39
CA GLU A 186 11.15 -2.20 -1.20
C GLU A 186 10.74 -0.76 -1.48
N VAL A 187 10.29 -0.08 -0.42
CA VAL A 187 10.18 1.38 -0.37
C VAL A 187 11.52 1.93 0.12
N THR A 188 12.19 2.66 -0.77
CA THR A 188 13.51 3.24 -0.52
C THR A 188 13.41 4.56 0.24
N ASP A 189 12.43 5.40 -0.11
CA ASP A 189 12.20 6.70 0.50
C ASP A 189 10.72 7.10 0.50
N HIS A 190 10.36 8.05 1.36
CA HIS A 190 9.02 8.65 1.40
C HIS A 190 9.08 10.10 1.89
N GLU A 191 8.31 10.98 1.26
CA GLU A 191 8.13 12.37 1.65
C GLU A 191 6.65 12.63 1.94
N GLU A 192 6.34 13.16 3.12
CA GLU A 192 4.99 13.58 3.49
C GLU A 192 4.66 14.91 2.81
N LEU A 193 3.54 14.93 2.11
CA LEU A 193 2.99 16.10 1.43
C LEU A 193 1.87 16.73 2.25
N GLU A 194 1.28 17.81 1.76
CA GLU A 194 0.12 18.42 2.41
C GLU A 194 -1.05 17.42 2.48
N ALA A 195 -1.62 17.28 3.69
CA ALA A 195 -2.76 16.42 3.91
C ALA A 195 -3.96 16.85 3.05
N GLU A 196 -4.65 15.86 2.48
CA GLU A 196 -5.90 16.04 1.77
C GLU A 196 -7.07 16.03 2.74
N PHE A 197 -8.07 16.85 2.46
CA PHE A 197 -9.25 16.99 3.33
C PHE A 197 -10.49 16.53 2.58
N ILE A 198 -11.00 15.35 2.94
CA ILE A 198 -12.18 14.76 2.30
C ILE A 198 -13.44 15.17 3.05
N PRO A 199 -14.39 15.88 2.41
CA PRO A 199 -15.66 16.20 3.05
C PRO A 199 -16.45 14.95 3.41
N CYS A 200 -17.03 14.93 4.62
CA CYS A 200 -17.95 13.90 5.06
C CYS A 200 -19.24 14.53 5.58
N ILE A 201 -20.35 13.83 5.39
CA ILE A 201 -21.68 14.23 5.84
C ILE A 201 -22.16 13.19 6.84
N GLU A 202 -22.38 13.61 8.08
CA GLU A 202 -22.81 12.74 9.18
C GLU A 202 -24.27 13.03 9.53
N PHE A 203 -25.05 11.96 9.65
CA PHE A 203 -26.40 11.98 10.20
C PHE A 203 -26.44 11.14 11.48
N GLN A 204 -26.84 11.75 12.59
CA GLN A 204 -27.13 11.03 13.83
C GLN A 204 -28.62 10.70 13.85
N LEU A 205 -28.93 9.42 13.96
CA LEU A 205 -30.27 8.88 13.75
C LEU A 205 -30.76 8.19 15.03
N TYR A 206 -32.07 8.19 15.21
CA TYR A 206 -32.74 7.42 16.25
C TYR A 206 -33.93 6.65 15.67
N ASP A 207 -33.85 5.33 15.78
CA ASP A 207 -34.93 4.39 15.49
C ASP A 207 -35.84 4.29 16.72
N GLN A 208 -37.04 4.84 16.60
CA GLN A 208 -38.03 4.89 17.68
C GLN A 208 -38.60 3.51 18.03
N LYS A 209 -38.60 2.59 17.06
CA LYS A 209 -39.15 1.25 17.23
C LYS A 209 -38.17 0.33 17.95
N GLN A 210 -36.88 0.50 17.70
CA GLN A 210 -35.82 -0.30 18.31
C GLN A 210 -35.17 0.40 19.52
N ASP A 211 -35.50 1.67 19.80
CA ASP A 211 -34.83 2.51 20.80
C ASP A 211 -33.29 2.51 20.61
N LEU A 212 -32.89 2.66 19.35
CA LEU A 212 -31.50 2.56 18.92
C LEU A 212 -31.04 3.88 18.30
N PHE A 213 -29.87 4.35 18.76
CA PHE A 213 -29.15 5.43 18.11
C PHE A 213 -28.03 4.85 17.24
N PHE A 214 -27.83 5.44 16.08
CA PHE A 214 -26.78 5.04 15.14
C PHE A 214 -26.39 6.22 14.24
N ALA A 215 -25.18 6.18 13.69
CA ALA A 215 -24.68 7.16 12.74
C ALA A 215 -24.86 6.66 11.31
N ARG A 216 -25.01 7.59 10.37
CA ARG A 216 -24.78 7.34 8.95
C ARG A 216 -23.84 8.37 8.39
N VAL A 217 -22.70 7.95 7.83
CA VAL A 217 -21.65 8.83 7.35
C VAL A 217 -21.44 8.61 5.87
N TRP A 218 -21.58 9.67 5.08
CA TRP A 218 -21.28 9.65 3.65
C TRP A 218 -19.88 10.19 3.39
N ASN A 219 -19.01 9.36 2.81
CA ASN A 219 -17.65 9.70 2.44
C ASN A 219 -17.61 10.15 0.97
N THR A 220 -17.23 11.41 0.70
CA THR A 220 -17.27 11.92 -0.68
C THR A 220 -16.15 11.38 -1.57
N MET A 221 -15.04 10.89 -1.00
CA MET A 221 -13.96 10.28 -1.77
C MET A 221 -14.44 8.97 -2.40
N THR A 222 -15.03 8.09 -1.60
CA THR A 222 -15.54 6.79 -2.07
C THR A 222 -16.93 6.90 -2.69
N SER A 223 -17.68 7.98 -2.42
CA SER A 223 -19.08 8.13 -2.81
C SER A 223 -19.97 6.99 -2.29
N HIS A 224 -19.69 6.53 -1.07
CA HIS A 224 -20.43 5.47 -0.38
C HIS A 224 -20.66 5.83 1.10
N TRP A 225 -21.54 5.06 1.75
CA TRP A 225 -21.69 5.07 3.20
C TRP A 225 -20.49 4.38 3.86
N ASP A 226 -19.96 5.00 4.89
CA ASP A 226 -18.68 4.64 5.50
C ASP A 226 -18.89 4.01 6.89
N GLU A 227 -19.00 2.69 6.91
CA GLU A 227 -19.29 1.93 8.13
C GLU A 227 -18.17 2.02 9.18
N VAL A 228 -16.93 2.31 8.77
CA VAL A 228 -15.79 2.44 9.70
C VAL A 228 -15.95 3.72 10.50
N LEU A 229 -16.19 4.84 9.80
CA LEU A 229 -16.47 6.12 10.44
C LEU A 229 -17.76 6.08 11.28
N GLU A 230 -18.81 5.40 10.80
CA GLU A 230 -20.07 5.21 11.54
C GLU A 230 -19.82 4.51 12.88
N LYS A 231 -19.17 3.34 12.88
CA LYS A 231 -18.87 2.57 14.10
C LYS A 231 -17.99 3.35 15.07
N GLN A 232 -16.95 4.01 14.56
CA GLN A 232 -16.05 4.78 15.42
C GLN A 232 -16.78 5.93 16.14
N ILE A 233 -17.68 6.63 15.44
CA ILE A 233 -18.51 7.68 16.06
C ILE A 233 -19.45 7.07 17.10
N GLU A 234 -20.13 5.97 16.75
CA GLU A 234 -21.09 5.31 17.63
C GLU A 234 -20.45 4.85 18.95
N GLU A 235 -19.26 4.26 18.88
CA GLU A 235 -18.48 3.81 20.04
C GLU A 235 -18.17 4.95 21.03
N HIS A 236 -18.04 6.18 20.54
CA HIS A 236 -17.64 7.33 21.37
C HIS A 236 -18.81 8.21 21.81
N GLU A 237 -19.94 8.20 21.10
CA GLU A 237 -20.96 9.25 21.25
C GLU A 237 -22.39 8.78 21.52
N VAL A 238 -22.74 7.52 21.26
CA VAL A 238 -24.12 7.04 21.45
C VAL A 238 -24.64 7.30 22.87
N VAL A 239 -23.77 7.16 23.88
CA VAL A 239 -24.12 7.45 25.29
C VAL A 239 -24.51 8.91 25.46
N LYS A 240 -23.73 9.84 24.90
CA LYS A 240 -23.99 11.28 24.99
C LYS A 240 -25.28 11.65 24.27
N TRP A 241 -25.54 11.08 23.09
CA TRP A 241 -26.78 11.34 22.36
C TRP A 241 -28.02 10.91 23.14
N ARG A 242 -27.93 9.80 23.88
CA ARG A 242 -29.01 9.34 24.75
C ARG A 242 -29.25 10.30 25.92
N GLU A 243 -28.19 10.71 26.59
CA GLU A 243 -28.25 11.69 27.69
C GLU A 243 -28.88 13.01 27.21
N GLU A 244 -28.42 13.56 26.08
CA GLU A 244 -28.96 14.80 25.50
C GLU A 244 -30.45 14.68 25.12
N MET A 245 -30.90 13.51 24.68
CA MET A 245 -32.31 13.28 24.38
C MET A 245 -33.15 13.23 25.65
N GLU A 246 -32.66 12.58 26.71
CA GLU A 246 -33.35 12.51 28.00
C GLU A 246 -33.47 13.88 28.66
N GLU A 247 -32.41 14.68 28.62
CA GLU A 247 -32.42 16.08 29.09
C GLU A 247 -33.45 16.92 28.32
N LYS A 248 -33.47 16.83 26.98
CA LYS A 248 -34.48 17.53 26.16
C LYS A 248 -35.91 17.10 26.50
N LYS A 249 -36.15 15.83 26.83
CA LYS A 249 -37.47 15.34 27.27
C LYS A 249 -37.87 15.85 28.65
N LEU A 250 -36.91 16.11 29.55
CA LEU A 250 -37.16 16.65 30.90
C LEU A 250 -37.44 18.15 30.88
N GLU A 251 -36.96 18.87 29.86
CA GLU A 251 -37.21 20.30 29.66
C GLU A 251 -38.53 20.63 28.93
N THR A 252 -39.22 19.61 28.38
CA THR A 252 -40.47 19.77 27.59
C THR A 252 -41.70 19.32 28.38
#